data_AF-A0A497PDZ7-F1
#
_entry.id   AF-A0A497PDZ7-F1
#
_cell.length_a   1.000
_cell.length_b   1.000
_cell.length_c   1.000
_cell.angle_alpha   90.00
_cell.angle_beta   90.00
_cell.angle_gamma   90.00
#
_symmetry.space_group_name_H-M   'P 1'
#
loop_
_entity.id
_entity.type
_entity.pdbx_description
1 polymer ?
#
loop_
_entity_poly.entity_id
_entity_poly.type
_entity_poly.pdbx_seq_one_letter_code
_entity_poly.pdbx_strand_id
1 'polypeptide(L)'
;MEIDNLGERGFDWPDLTGYPFTRAADENRYITVGYYRLAYHYDEKQVWTLKADFVSQVTREHQLKTGIEAKYYEIFNYTVDMASGGNVYMTYSSAYPSSYAAYIQDKMEFKDFIVNAGFRFDLFNPNAYMPADLYHPVTDVSRGGEILNPVRTGWKWKISPRIGFSFPITERDVLHFTYGHYFQVPPMHILYTNSTWDFSGAFPLVGNPDIDAEKTVSYEVGVKHAFNDYMKIDVTAYMKDISGLTDTRQIFYTALNYYTLYTNADYGTSKGIEVSIQKFPGGDFLPFLTLNISYTFGIARGKSSSYRQNYDFTWAGYVIPAEEHYLDWDQRHTLNMSIGFVTKNAGINFLTNYGSGLPWSPPSKTRVQFINTERLPYTLSTDVRAHYDFNIMKKLNASIVLDIYNLFN
;
A
#
# COMPACT_ATOMS: atom_id res chain seq x y z
N MET A 1 8.79 -5.04 -42.98
CA MET A 1 8.84 -6.36 -42.32
C MET A 1 7.58 -6.43 -41.50
N GLU A 2 6.63 -7.25 -41.92
CA GLU A 2 5.40 -7.52 -41.15
C GLU A 2 5.79 -8.12 -39.80
N ILE A 3 5.38 -7.44 -38.73
CA ILE A 3 5.38 -7.96 -37.37
C ILE A 3 3.95 -8.45 -37.17
N ASP A 4 3.67 -9.66 -37.61
CA ASP A 4 2.42 -10.33 -37.32
C ASP A 4 2.75 -11.79 -37.01
N ASN A 5 2.91 -12.09 -35.72
CA ASN A 5 2.97 -13.47 -35.19
C ASN A 5 2.89 -13.56 -33.65
N LEU A 6 2.50 -12.50 -32.93
CA LEU A 6 2.31 -12.54 -31.48
C LEU A 6 0.83 -12.44 -31.09
N GLY A 7 -0.05 -13.25 -31.71
CA GLY A 7 -1.42 -13.46 -31.21
C GLY A 7 -2.18 -12.18 -30.87
N GLU A 8 -1.96 -11.12 -31.65
CA GLU A 8 -2.51 -9.78 -31.42
C GLU A 8 -4.02 -9.85 -31.64
N ARG A 9 -4.79 -9.86 -30.55
CA ARG A 9 -6.25 -9.72 -30.63
C ARG A 9 -6.58 -8.31 -31.12
N GLY A 10 -6.69 -8.11 -32.43
CA GLY A 10 -7.48 -7.03 -33.05
C GLY A 10 -7.23 -5.60 -32.54
N PHE A 11 -6.02 -5.29 -32.08
CA PHE A 11 -5.64 -3.93 -31.70
C PHE A 11 -4.89 -3.29 -32.87
N ASP A 12 -5.56 -2.38 -33.58
CA ASP A 12 -4.92 -1.51 -34.56
C ASP A 12 -4.00 -0.53 -33.82
N TRP A 13 -2.73 -0.53 -34.21
CA TRP A 13 -1.73 0.40 -33.71
C TRP A 13 -2.10 1.84 -34.08
N PRO A 14 -2.09 2.79 -33.14
CA PRO A 14 -2.01 4.19 -33.54
C PRO A 14 -0.63 4.41 -34.21
N ASP A 15 -0.62 5.03 -35.37
CA ASP A 15 0.61 5.41 -36.05
C ASP A 15 1.36 6.47 -35.22
N LEU A 16 2.34 6.02 -34.44
CA LEU A 16 3.16 6.87 -33.59
C LEU A 16 4.18 7.70 -34.39
N THR A 17 4.35 7.44 -35.69
CA THR A 17 5.29 8.19 -36.54
C THR A 17 4.84 9.64 -36.80
N GLY A 18 3.56 9.93 -36.57
CA GLY A 18 2.98 11.27 -36.70
C GLY A 18 3.13 12.16 -35.47
N TYR A 19 3.59 11.65 -34.32
CA TYR A 19 3.76 12.46 -33.11
C TYR A 19 5.12 13.13 -33.11
N PRO A 20 5.20 14.46 -33.29
CA PRO A 20 6.47 15.13 -33.43
C PRO A 20 7.22 15.14 -32.09
N PHE A 21 8.51 14.81 -32.09
CA PHE A 21 9.43 15.10 -30.98
C PHE A 21 9.77 16.61 -30.89
N THR A 22 8.84 17.49 -31.29
CA THR A 22 9.11 18.92 -31.38
C THR A 22 8.63 19.65 -30.13
N ARG A 23 9.44 20.63 -29.71
CA ARG A 23 9.17 21.52 -28.58
C ARG A 23 8.23 22.68 -28.97
N ALA A 24 7.24 22.42 -29.82
CA ALA A 24 6.33 23.46 -30.31
C ALA A 24 5.04 23.45 -29.47
N ALA A 25 4.58 24.64 -29.07
CA ALA A 25 3.29 24.80 -28.41
C ALA A 25 2.16 24.38 -29.35
N ASP A 26 1.09 23.79 -28.80
CA ASP A 26 -0.12 23.49 -29.56
C ASP A 26 -0.87 24.79 -29.96
N GLU A 27 -1.89 24.66 -30.82
CA GLU A 27 -2.72 25.79 -31.27
C GLU A 27 -3.42 26.53 -30.12
N ASN A 28 -3.53 25.89 -28.95
CA ASN A 28 -4.15 26.43 -27.75
C ASN A 28 -3.16 27.10 -26.79
N ARG A 29 -1.88 27.22 -27.18
CA ARG A 29 -0.78 27.79 -26.37
C ARG A 29 -0.54 27.05 -25.05
N TYR A 30 -0.91 25.77 -24.94
CA TYR A 30 -0.45 24.96 -23.82
C TYR A 30 1.04 24.66 -23.98
N ILE A 31 1.83 25.05 -22.97
CA ILE A 31 3.24 24.68 -22.85
C ILE A 31 3.29 23.27 -22.26
N THR A 32 3.29 22.24 -23.11
CA THR A 32 3.53 20.84 -22.70
C THR A 32 5.04 20.57 -22.63
N VAL A 33 5.77 21.27 -21.75
CA VAL A 33 7.23 21.08 -21.61
C VAL A 33 7.53 20.09 -20.48
N GLY A 34 7.87 18.88 -20.91
CA GLY A 34 8.47 17.80 -20.12
C GLY A 34 9.04 16.75 -21.10
N TYR A 35 9.93 15.88 -20.63
CA TYR A 35 10.37 14.71 -21.41
C TYR A 35 9.20 13.73 -21.51
N TYR A 36 8.30 13.90 -22.49
CA TYR A 36 7.28 12.90 -22.77
C TYR A 36 7.93 11.81 -23.61
N ARG A 37 8.07 10.61 -23.04
CA ARG A 37 8.37 9.44 -23.84
C ARG A 37 7.15 9.13 -24.69
N LEU A 38 7.34 8.82 -25.98
CA LEU A 38 6.25 8.30 -26.79
C LEU A 38 5.90 6.93 -26.24
N ALA A 39 4.82 6.87 -25.47
CA ALA A 39 4.36 5.64 -24.85
C ALA A 39 2.89 5.40 -25.20
N TYR A 40 2.58 4.15 -25.55
CA TYR A 40 1.24 3.64 -25.67
C TYR A 40 0.99 2.69 -24.50
N HIS A 41 -0.17 2.81 -23.85
CA HIS A 41 -0.56 1.95 -22.76
C HIS A 41 -2.02 1.61 -22.88
N TYR A 42 -2.32 0.32 -22.84
CA TYR A 42 -3.66 -0.22 -22.73
C TYR A 42 -3.65 -1.34 -21.70
N ASP A 43 -4.59 -1.30 -20.76
CA ASP A 43 -4.78 -2.36 -19.79
C ASP A 43 -6.27 -2.66 -19.58
N GLU A 44 -6.54 -3.91 -19.24
CA GLU A 44 -7.87 -4.36 -18.84
C GLU A 44 -7.72 -5.29 -17.64
N LYS A 45 -8.46 -5.02 -16.57
CA LYS A 45 -8.38 -5.77 -15.31
C LYS A 45 -9.77 -6.07 -14.83
N GLN A 46 -10.17 -7.33 -14.89
CA GLN A 46 -11.44 -7.80 -14.35
C GLN A 46 -11.21 -8.66 -13.11
N VAL A 47 -12.03 -8.45 -12.08
CA VAL A 47 -11.95 -9.19 -10.82
C VAL A 47 -13.34 -9.68 -10.44
N TRP A 48 -13.50 -10.99 -10.37
CA TRP A 48 -14.72 -11.64 -9.92
C TRP A 48 -14.51 -12.11 -8.48
N THR A 49 -15.34 -11.63 -7.55
CA THR A 49 -15.23 -11.98 -6.12
C THR A 49 -16.51 -12.65 -5.63
N LEU A 50 -16.39 -13.86 -5.09
CA LEU A 50 -17.43 -14.53 -4.32
C LEU A 50 -17.03 -14.53 -2.84
N LYS A 51 -17.94 -14.09 -1.97
CA LYS A 51 -17.72 -14.08 -0.53
C LYS A 51 -18.97 -14.54 0.20
N ALA A 52 -18.79 -15.40 1.20
CA ALA A 52 -19.84 -15.85 2.09
C ALA A 52 -19.34 -15.82 3.54
N ASP A 53 -20.15 -15.26 4.42
CA ASP A 53 -19.85 -15.12 5.85
C ASP A 53 -21.02 -15.69 6.66
N PHE A 54 -20.70 -16.38 7.76
CA PHE A 54 -21.66 -16.95 8.69
C PHE A 54 -21.26 -16.58 10.12
N VAL A 55 -22.23 -16.11 10.91
CA VAL A 55 -22.04 -15.75 12.32
C VAL A 55 -23.11 -16.47 13.13
N SER A 56 -22.72 -17.14 14.20
CA SER A 56 -23.63 -17.83 15.10
C SER A 56 -23.20 -17.65 16.55
N GLN A 57 -24.16 -17.25 17.38
CA GLN A 57 -24.02 -17.29 18.84
C GLN A 57 -24.28 -18.74 19.30
N VAL A 58 -23.22 -19.51 19.51
CA VAL A 58 -23.32 -20.96 19.82
C VAL A 58 -23.67 -21.17 21.29
N THR A 59 -23.05 -20.40 22.18
CA THR A 59 -23.38 -20.35 23.61
C THR A 59 -23.50 -18.90 24.06
N ARG A 60 -23.74 -18.62 25.34
CA ARG A 60 -23.75 -17.24 25.84
C ARG A 60 -22.36 -16.61 25.77
N GLU A 61 -21.33 -17.43 25.91
CA GLU A 61 -19.94 -17.03 25.97
C GLU A 61 -19.26 -17.11 24.60
N HIS A 62 -19.69 -17.97 23.67
CA HIS A 62 -19.01 -18.19 22.39
C HIS A 62 -19.84 -17.73 21.19
N GLN A 63 -19.29 -16.81 20.42
CA GLN A 63 -19.79 -16.39 19.11
C GLN A 63 -18.80 -16.81 18.02
N LEU A 64 -19.20 -17.78 17.20
CA LEU A 64 -18.40 -18.23 16.08
C LEU A 64 -18.71 -17.41 14.84
N LYS A 65 -17.65 -17.00 14.15
CA LYS A 65 -17.68 -16.37 12.83
C LYS A 65 -16.81 -17.16 11.87
N THR A 66 -17.38 -17.57 10.76
CA THR A 66 -16.67 -18.29 9.69
C THR A 66 -16.93 -17.61 8.35
N GLY A 67 -16.00 -17.72 7.41
CA GLY A 67 -16.26 -17.26 6.05
C GLY A 67 -15.29 -17.80 5.03
N ILE A 68 -15.69 -17.69 3.77
CA ILE A 68 -14.89 -18.06 2.61
C ILE A 68 -14.87 -16.89 1.62
N GLU A 69 -13.77 -16.77 0.89
CA GLU A 69 -13.58 -15.80 -0.17
C GLU A 69 -12.89 -16.48 -1.35
N ALA A 70 -13.39 -16.25 -2.55
CA ALA A 70 -12.78 -16.70 -3.79
C ALA A 70 -12.70 -15.52 -4.76
N LYS A 71 -11.54 -15.30 -5.36
CA LYS A 71 -11.30 -14.27 -6.36
C LYS A 71 -10.68 -14.89 -7.61
N TYR A 72 -11.22 -14.51 -8.75
CA TYR A 72 -10.67 -14.84 -10.06
C TYR A 72 -10.33 -13.53 -10.76
N TYR A 73 -9.15 -13.47 -11.36
CA TYR A 73 -8.60 -12.29 -11.99
C TYR A 73 -8.42 -12.57 -13.47
N GLU A 74 -8.75 -11.60 -14.31
CA GLU A 74 -8.33 -11.53 -15.70
C GLU A 74 -7.57 -10.23 -15.87
N ILE A 75 -6.29 -10.35 -16.22
CA ILE A 75 -5.36 -9.22 -16.26
C ILE A 75 -4.75 -9.20 -17.64
N PHE A 76 -5.00 -8.12 -18.36
CA PHE A 76 -4.35 -7.79 -19.60
C PHE A 76 -3.60 -6.47 -19.42
N ASN A 77 -2.34 -6.44 -19.84
CA ASN A 77 -1.56 -5.22 -19.93
C ASN A 77 -0.72 -5.25 -21.21
N TYR A 78 -0.79 -4.14 -21.93
CA TYR A 78 0.01 -3.89 -23.10
C TYR A 78 0.59 -2.49 -23.02
N THR A 79 1.91 -2.39 -22.95
CA THR A 79 2.62 -1.11 -22.90
C THR A 79 3.75 -1.11 -23.89
N VAL A 80 3.90 -0.02 -24.62
CA VAL A 80 5.06 0.25 -25.48
C VAL A 80 5.61 1.61 -25.09
N ASP A 81 6.87 1.67 -24.69
CA ASP A 81 7.57 2.91 -24.31
C ASP A 81 8.81 3.09 -25.20
N MET A 82 8.80 4.13 -26.04
CA MET A 82 9.96 4.53 -26.84
C MET A 82 10.88 5.41 -25.98
N ALA A 83 11.92 4.79 -25.44
CA ALA A 83 12.89 5.45 -24.60
C ALA A 83 14.07 6.05 -25.40
N SER A 84 14.91 6.83 -24.72
CA SER A 84 16.11 7.44 -25.30
C SER A 84 17.05 6.40 -25.93
N GLY A 85 17.69 6.78 -27.04
CA GLY A 85 18.70 5.94 -27.69
C GLY A 85 18.13 4.90 -28.66
N GLY A 86 16.85 5.01 -29.04
CA GLY A 86 16.19 4.09 -29.98
C GLY A 86 15.72 2.77 -29.34
N ASN A 87 15.76 2.67 -28.01
CA ASN A 87 15.26 1.51 -27.28
C ASN A 87 13.73 1.55 -27.24
N VAL A 88 13.10 0.43 -27.62
CA VAL A 88 11.66 0.25 -27.48
C VAL A 88 11.45 -0.77 -26.37
N TYR A 89 10.75 -0.35 -25.31
CA TYR A 89 10.33 -1.25 -24.24
C TYR A 89 8.92 -1.70 -24.50
N MET A 90 8.73 -2.99 -24.75
CA MET A 90 7.41 -3.59 -24.85
C MET A 90 7.14 -4.41 -23.60
N THR A 91 5.92 -4.31 -23.08
CA THR A 91 5.44 -5.15 -22.00
C THR A 91 4.09 -5.69 -22.43
N TYR A 92 4.04 -7.01 -22.59
CA TYR A 92 2.81 -7.75 -22.79
C TYR A 92 2.59 -8.67 -21.59
N SER A 93 1.39 -8.63 -21.05
CA SER A 93 0.98 -9.50 -19.96
C SER A 93 -0.47 -9.90 -20.12
N SER A 94 -0.73 -11.20 -20.20
CA SER A 94 -2.06 -11.80 -20.07
C SER A 94 -2.01 -12.88 -18.99
N ALA A 95 -2.73 -12.67 -17.90
CA ALA A 95 -2.67 -13.55 -16.73
C ALA A 95 -4.05 -13.79 -16.12
N TYR A 96 -4.25 -15.02 -15.65
CA TYR A 96 -5.51 -15.49 -15.08
C TYR A 96 -5.31 -16.11 -13.67
N PRO A 97 -4.81 -15.35 -12.68
CA PRO A 97 -4.61 -15.90 -11.34
C PRO A 97 -5.92 -16.08 -10.59
N SER A 98 -5.87 -16.87 -9.51
CA SER A 98 -6.99 -17.06 -8.60
C SER A 98 -6.51 -17.07 -7.15
N SER A 99 -7.29 -16.48 -6.24
CA SER A 99 -7.05 -16.54 -4.80
C SER A 99 -8.27 -17.07 -4.07
N TYR A 100 -8.02 -17.83 -3.01
CA TYR A 100 -9.03 -18.43 -2.16
C TYR A 100 -8.64 -18.23 -0.71
N ALA A 101 -9.62 -18.00 0.15
CA ALA A 101 -9.40 -17.92 1.58
C ALA A 101 -10.55 -18.52 2.35
N ALA A 102 -10.24 -19.08 3.52
CA ALA A 102 -11.21 -19.54 4.49
C ALA A 102 -10.76 -19.08 5.88
N TYR A 103 -11.70 -18.70 6.73
CA TYR A 103 -11.38 -18.27 8.09
C TYR A 103 -12.43 -18.73 9.09
N ILE A 104 -11.97 -18.90 10.33
CA ILE A 104 -12.81 -19.11 11.51
C ILE A 104 -12.26 -18.26 12.65
N GLN A 105 -13.18 -17.66 13.39
CA GLN A 105 -12.92 -16.84 14.55
C GLN A 105 -13.95 -17.18 15.62
N ASP A 106 -13.49 -17.31 16.85
CA ASP A 106 -14.31 -17.39 18.04
C ASP A 106 -14.13 -16.11 18.85
N LYS A 107 -15.26 -15.47 19.18
CA LYS A 107 -15.32 -14.39 20.15
C LYS A 107 -15.88 -14.97 21.45
N MET A 108 -15.00 -15.06 22.44
CA MET A 108 -15.29 -15.57 23.77
C MET A 108 -15.55 -14.38 24.71
N GLU A 109 -16.78 -14.23 25.18
CA GLU A 109 -17.22 -13.18 26.10
C GLU A 109 -17.43 -13.77 27.49
N PHE A 110 -16.43 -13.58 28.36
CA PHE A 110 -16.53 -13.90 29.77
C PHE A 110 -16.88 -12.64 30.56
N LYS A 111 -17.27 -12.82 31.82
CA LYS A 111 -17.67 -11.70 32.70
C LYS A 111 -16.60 -10.62 32.82
N ASP A 112 -15.33 -11.04 32.91
CA ASP A 112 -14.20 -10.15 33.23
C ASP A 112 -13.29 -9.88 32.02
N PHE A 113 -13.46 -10.59 30.90
CA PHE A 113 -12.62 -10.42 29.72
C PHE A 113 -13.24 -10.96 28.44
N ILE A 114 -12.78 -10.42 27.32
CA ILE A 114 -13.16 -10.84 25.97
C ILE A 114 -11.92 -11.33 25.25
N VAL A 115 -12.00 -12.50 24.64
CA VAL A 115 -10.96 -13.06 23.77
C VAL A 115 -11.52 -13.19 22.36
N ASN A 116 -10.76 -12.70 21.38
CA ASN A 116 -11.01 -12.97 19.97
C ASN A 116 -9.87 -13.84 19.47
N ALA A 117 -10.13 -15.08 19.10
CA ALA A 117 -9.12 -15.97 18.55
C ALA A 117 -9.58 -16.52 17.22
N GLY A 118 -8.70 -16.54 16.23
CA GLY A 118 -9.04 -17.05 14.92
C GLY A 118 -7.83 -17.34 14.06
N PHE A 119 -8.09 -18.07 12.97
CA PHE A 119 -7.11 -18.32 11.93
C PHE A 119 -7.76 -18.13 10.57
N ARG A 120 -6.95 -17.65 9.63
CA ARG A 120 -7.30 -17.56 8.22
C ARG A 120 -6.29 -18.34 7.40
N PHE A 121 -6.78 -19.17 6.51
CA PHE A 121 -6.00 -19.85 5.49
C PHE A 121 -6.17 -19.11 4.17
N ASP A 122 -5.07 -18.74 3.54
CA ASP A 122 -5.03 -18.07 2.24
C ASP A 122 -4.30 -18.98 1.25
N LEU A 123 -4.83 -19.09 0.03
CA LEU A 123 -4.33 -19.91 -1.05
C LEU A 123 -4.32 -19.08 -2.34
N PHE A 124 -3.20 -19.03 -3.04
CA PHE A 124 -3.00 -18.25 -4.25
C PHE A 124 -2.42 -19.12 -5.35
N ASN A 125 -3.05 -19.12 -6.52
CA ASN A 125 -2.56 -19.75 -7.73
C ASN A 125 -2.19 -18.63 -8.71
N PRO A 126 -0.89 -18.36 -8.93
CA PRO A 126 -0.45 -17.37 -9.91
C PRO A 126 -0.82 -17.74 -11.34
N ASN A 127 -1.01 -19.04 -11.63
CA ASN A 127 -1.34 -19.54 -12.96
C ASN A 127 -0.40 -19.02 -14.07
N ALA A 128 0.91 -19.18 -13.86
CA ALA A 128 1.93 -18.71 -14.79
C ALA A 128 3.06 -19.74 -14.97
N TYR A 129 3.97 -19.46 -15.89
CA TYR A 129 5.16 -20.25 -16.17
C TYR A 129 6.43 -19.46 -15.88
N MET A 130 7.44 -20.15 -15.38
CA MET A 130 8.79 -19.65 -15.12
C MET A 130 9.79 -20.58 -15.82
N PRO A 131 10.97 -20.08 -16.23
CA PRO A 131 12.02 -20.96 -16.75
C PRO A 131 12.51 -21.92 -15.68
N ALA A 132 12.85 -23.15 -16.09
CA ALA A 132 13.46 -24.13 -15.20
C ALA A 132 14.83 -23.68 -14.65
N ASP A 133 15.57 -22.90 -15.43
CA ASP A 133 16.85 -22.30 -15.04
C ASP A 133 16.83 -20.79 -15.27
N LEU A 134 16.93 -20.03 -14.18
CA LEU A 134 16.96 -18.56 -14.22
C LEU A 134 18.23 -18.01 -14.89
N TYR A 135 19.32 -18.77 -14.96
CA TYR A 135 20.56 -18.35 -15.63
C TYR A 135 20.54 -18.61 -17.14
N HIS A 136 19.59 -19.43 -17.62
CA HIS A 136 19.34 -19.70 -19.03
C HIS A 136 17.83 -19.68 -19.35
N PRO A 137 17.18 -18.50 -19.23
CA PRO A 137 15.73 -18.43 -19.11
C PRO A 137 14.95 -18.50 -20.43
N VAL A 138 15.58 -18.20 -21.56
CA VAL A 138 14.92 -18.03 -22.86
C VAL A 138 15.60 -18.83 -23.97
N THR A 139 14.86 -19.17 -25.02
CA THR A 139 15.38 -19.93 -26.18
C THR A 139 16.37 -19.11 -26.99
N ASP A 140 16.08 -17.82 -27.22
CA ASP A 140 16.96 -16.85 -27.86
C ASP A 140 17.30 -15.70 -26.90
N VAL A 141 18.54 -15.63 -26.44
CA VAL A 141 19.02 -14.59 -25.52
C VAL A 141 19.16 -13.20 -26.15
N SER A 142 19.11 -13.09 -27.48
CA SER A 142 19.26 -11.80 -28.18
C SER A 142 17.98 -10.97 -28.19
N ARG A 143 16.82 -11.64 -28.14
CA ARG A 143 15.50 -11.00 -28.13
C ARG A 143 14.64 -11.42 -26.94
N GLY A 144 14.83 -12.62 -26.41
CA GLY A 144 13.88 -13.21 -25.46
C GLY A 144 12.55 -13.56 -26.14
N GLY A 145 11.46 -13.51 -25.38
CA GLY A 145 10.10 -13.70 -25.91
C GLY A 145 9.52 -15.11 -25.73
N GLU A 146 10.38 -16.12 -25.53
CA GLU A 146 9.97 -17.50 -25.29
C GLU A 146 10.80 -18.13 -24.18
N ILE A 147 10.10 -18.63 -23.15
CA ILE A 147 10.71 -19.28 -21.99
C ILE A 147 11.29 -20.64 -22.39
N LEU A 148 12.57 -20.87 -22.08
CA LEU A 148 13.20 -22.19 -22.26
C LEU A 148 12.77 -23.12 -21.12
N ASN A 149 12.26 -24.32 -21.47
CA ASN A 149 11.81 -25.34 -20.52
C ASN A 149 10.85 -24.78 -19.45
N PRO A 150 9.65 -24.30 -19.84
CA PRO A 150 8.73 -23.66 -18.91
C PRO A 150 8.22 -24.62 -17.83
N VAL A 151 8.32 -24.20 -16.58
CA VAL A 151 7.79 -24.87 -15.39
C VAL A 151 6.61 -24.07 -14.86
N ARG A 152 5.50 -24.75 -14.61
CA ARG A 152 4.29 -24.11 -14.07
C ARG A 152 4.51 -23.73 -12.61
N THR A 153 4.15 -22.51 -12.23
CA THR A 153 4.27 -22.06 -10.84
C THR A 153 3.32 -22.82 -9.92
N GLY A 154 3.81 -23.12 -8.72
CA GLY A 154 3.06 -23.84 -7.71
C GLY A 154 1.98 -22.98 -7.05
N TRP A 155 1.02 -23.65 -6.42
CA TRP A 155 0.07 -22.97 -5.55
C TRP A 155 0.79 -22.55 -4.26
N LYS A 156 0.55 -21.31 -3.83
CA LYS A 156 1.13 -20.73 -2.62
C LYS A 156 0.06 -20.68 -1.54
N TRP A 157 0.40 -21.07 -0.32
CA TRP A 157 -0.54 -21.04 0.81
C TRP A 157 0.10 -20.41 2.04
N LYS A 158 -0.70 -19.76 2.88
CA LYS A 158 -0.29 -19.15 4.15
C LYS A 158 -1.37 -19.32 5.22
N ILE A 159 -0.98 -19.33 6.49
CA ILE A 159 -1.88 -19.37 7.65
C ILE A 159 -1.64 -18.14 8.51
N SER A 160 -2.71 -17.39 8.77
CA SER A 160 -2.73 -16.12 9.48
C SER A 160 -3.44 -16.27 10.84
N PRO A 161 -2.75 -16.70 11.92
CA PRO A 161 -3.33 -16.68 13.27
C PRO A 161 -3.53 -15.25 13.76
N ARG A 162 -4.60 -15.02 14.52
CA ARG A 162 -4.91 -13.74 15.16
C ARG A 162 -5.51 -13.99 16.53
N ILE A 163 -5.01 -13.26 17.52
CA ILE A 163 -5.53 -13.24 18.88
C ILE A 163 -5.67 -11.79 19.34
N GLY A 164 -6.82 -11.49 19.93
CA GLY A 164 -7.12 -10.23 20.58
C GLY A 164 -7.61 -10.53 21.98
N PHE A 165 -7.15 -9.75 22.94
CA PHE A 165 -7.55 -9.84 24.33
C PHE A 165 -8.03 -8.46 24.79
N SER A 166 -9.14 -8.39 25.50
CA SER A 166 -9.66 -7.16 26.07
C SER A 166 -10.12 -7.43 27.49
N PHE A 167 -9.53 -6.71 28.44
CA PHE A 167 -9.75 -6.87 29.87
C PHE A 167 -10.26 -5.55 30.45
N PRO A 168 -11.57 -5.42 30.73
CA PRO A 168 -12.08 -4.33 31.55
C PRO A 168 -11.48 -4.43 32.97
N ILE A 169 -10.55 -3.53 33.30
CA ILE A 169 -9.96 -3.44 34.64
C ILE A 169 -10.98 -2.83 35.60
N THR A 170 -11.74 -1.83 35.13
CA THR A 170 -12.81 -1.16 35.85
C THR A 170 -13.97 -0.83 34.89
N GLU A 171 -15.03 -0.18 35.37
CA GLU A 171 -16.10 0.36 34.51
C GLU A 171 -15.60 1.44 33.53
N ARG A 172 -14.41 2.00 33.76
CA ARG A 172 -13.83 3.11 33.01
C ARG A 172 -12.50 2.77 32.36
N ASP A 173 -11.90 1.64 32.69
CA ASP A 173 -10.57 1.22 32.26
C ASP A 173 -10.63 -0.07 31.48
N VAL A 174 -10.12 -0.05 30.24
CA VAL A 174 -10.02 -1.26 29.40
C VAL A 174 -8.60 -1.40 28.89
N LEU A 175 -7.95 -2.51 29.25
CA LEU A 175 -6.71 -2.94 28.62
C LEU A 175 -7.04 -3.77 27.39
N HIS A 176 -6.37 -3.51 26.27
CA HIS A 176 -6.48 -4.32 25.07
C HIS A 176 -5.11 -4.73 24.55
N PHE A 177 -5.05 -5.92 24.00
CA PHE A 177 -3.85 -6.49 23.40
C PHE A 177 -4.25 -7.20 22.11
N THR A 178 -3.46 -7.02 21.05
CA THR A 178 -3.64 -7.76 19.79
C THR A 178 -2.32 -8.33 19.32
N TYR A 179 -2.38 -9.53 18.77
CA TYR A 179 -1.28 -10.18 18.08
C TYR A 179 -1.81 -10.88 16.83
N GLY A 180 -1.15 -10.69 15.70
CA GLY A 180 -1.58 -11.33 14.47
C GLY A 180 -0.51 -11.42 13.41
N HIS A 181 -0.62 -12.46 12.58
CA HIS A 181 0.15 -12.58 11.34
C HIS A 181 -0.75 -12.19 10.18
N TYR A 182 -0.16 -11.47 9.23
CA TYR A 182 -0.81 -10.98 8.03
C TYR A 182 0.08 -11.31 6.84
N PHE A 183 -0.52 -11.80 5.76
CA PHE A 183 0.19 -12.08 4.52
C PHE A 183 -0.45 -11.29 3.39
N GLN A 184 0.37 -10.69 2.55
CA GLN A 184 -0.06 -9.94 1.39
C GLN A 184 0.67 -10.48 0.15
N VAL A 185 -0.10 -10.93 -0.84
CA VAL A 185 0.48 -11.25 -2.15
C VAL A 185 0.92 -9.93 -2.78
N PRO A 186 2.15 -9.83 -3.32
CA PRO A 186 2.60 -8.62 -4.00
C PRO A 186 1.63 -8.21 -5.12
N PRO A 187 1.54 -6.90 -5.41
CA PRO A 187 0.74 -6.39 -6.52
C PRO A 187 0.97 -7.16 -7.83
N MET A 188 -0.09 -7.41 -8.61
CA MET A 188 -0.02 -8.27 -9.81
C MET A 188 0.99 -7.82 -10.87
N HIS A 189 1.32 -6.53 -10.94
CA HIS A 189 2.35 -6.04 -11.86
C HIS A 189 3.76 -6.57 -11.49
N ILE A 190 4.07 -6.74 -10.20
CA ILE A 190 5.32 -7.38 -9.75
C ILE A 190 5.38 -8.85 -10.19
N LEU A 191 4.23 -9.52 -10.32
CA LEU A 191 4.16 -10.91 -10.76
C LEU A 191 4.25 -11.03 -12.28
N TYR A 192 3.55 -10.18 -13.04
CA TYR A 192 3.35 -10.37 -14.48
C TYR A 192 3.97 -9.32 -15.41
N THR A 193 4.70 -8.32 -14.88
CA THR A 193 5.50 -7.42 -15.73
C THR A 193 6.42 -8.25 -16.63
N ASN A 194 6.43 -7.93 -17.93
CA ASN A 194 7.23 -8.64 -18.93
C ASN A 194 7.06 -10.18 -18.88
N SER A 195 5.81 -10.64 -18.85
CA SER A 195 5.49 -12.08 -18.78
C SER A 195 6.00 -12.89 -19.98
N THR A 196 6.31 -12.22 -21.08
CA THR A 196 6.90 -12.80 -22.30
C THR A 196 8.41 -12.97 -22.22
N TRP A 197 9.08 -12.48 -21.16
CA TRP A 197 10.54 -12.53 -21.04
C TRP A 197 11.26 -11.87 -22.23
N ASP A 198 10.76 -10.72 -22.68
CA ASP A 198 11.38 -9.93 -23.74
C ASP A 198 12.64 -9.22 -23.22
N PHE A 199 13.76 -9.45 -23.89
CA PHE A 199 15.09 -8.90 -23.58
C PHE A 199 15.59 -7.92 -24.65
N SER A 200 14.75 -7.54 -25.61
CA SER A 200 15.09 -6.56 -26.65
C SER A 200 15.35 -5.15 -26.12
N GLY A 201 14.73 -4.80 -24.99
CA GLY A 201 14.98 -3.54 -24.27
C GLY A 201 16.22 -3.59 -23.35
N ALA A 202 16.87 -2.44 -23.13
CA ALA A 202 18.00 -2.36 -22.21
C ALA A 202 17.58 -2.52 -20.73
N PHE A 203 18.38 -3.23 -19.93
CA PHE A 203 18.07 -3.47 -18.51
C PHE A 203 16.68 -4.12 -18.28
N PRO A 204 16.40 -5.28 -18.89
CA PRO A 204 15.07 -5.89 -18.83
C PRO A 204 14.68 -6.18 -17.38
N LEU A 205 13.46 -5.79 -17.01
CA LEU A 205 12.84 -6.06 -15.71
C LEU A 205 11.71 -7.07 -15.91
N VAL A 206 11.74 -8.13 -15.11
CA VAL A 206 10.86 -9.30 -15.26
C VAL A 206 10.09 -9.52 -13.97
N GLY A 207 8.80 -9.81 -14.14
CA GLY A 207 7.88 -10.21 -13.10
C GLY A 207 8.26 -11.55 -12.48
N ASN A 208 7.83 -11.80 -11.25
CA ASN A 208 8.04 -13.09 -10.59
C ASN A 208 6.70 -13.64 -10.08
N PRO A 209 5.99 -14.46 -10.88
CA PRO A 209 4.79 -15.15 -10.41
C PRO A 209 5.07 -16.14 -9.28
N ASP A 210 6.33 -16.54 -9.06
CA ASP A 210 6.74 -17.38 -7.94
C ASP A 210 7.28 -16.58 -6.74
N ILE A 211 7.02 -15.27 -6.66
CA ILE A 211 7.33 -14.47 -5.48
C ILE A 211 6.51 -14.92 -4.26
N ASP A 212 7.10 -14.92 -3.08
CA ASP A 212 6.39 -15.22 -1.83
C ASP A 212 5.55 -14.03 -1.36
N ALA A 213 4.49 -14.31 -0.61
CA ALA A 213 3.69 -13.27 0.04
C ALA A 213 4.49 -12.56 1.14
N GLU A 214 4.36 -11.23 1.20
CA GLU A 214 4.94 -10.39 2.24
C GLU A 214 4.27 -10.70 3.58
N LYS A 215 5.07 -10.87 4.64
CA LYS A 215 4.57 -11.24 5.97
C LYS A 215 4.75 -10.08 6.94
N THR A 216 3.65 -9.70 7.60
CA THR A 216 3.64 -8.74 8.70
C THR A 216 3.20 -9.43 9.99
N VAL A 217 4.02 -9.34 11.03
CA VAL A 217 3.66 -9.73 12.39
C VAL A 217 3.39 -8.46 13.19
N SER A 218 2.16 -8.30 13.68
CA SER A 218 1.73 -7.11 14.42
C SER A 218 1.50 -7.44 15.87
N TYR A 219 1.97 -6.56 16.75
CA TYR A 219 1.75 -6.54 18.19
C TYR A 219 1.18 -5.17 18.57
N GLU A 220 0.10 -5.15 19.33
CA GLU A 220 -0.43 -3.90 19.89
C GLU A 220 -0.84 -4.13 21.33
N VAL A 221 -0.57 -3.15 22.18
CA VAL A 221 -1.02 -3.10 23.57
C VAL A 221 -1.48 -1.69 23.87
N GLY A 222 -2.63 -1.55 24.50
CA GLY A 222 -3.16 -0.25 24.84
C GLY A 222 -4.09 -0.27 26.04
N VAL A 223 -4.31 0.94 26.56
CA VAL A 223 -5.18 1.19 27.70
C VAL A 223 -6.10 2.35 27.35
N LYS A 224 -7.39 2.13 27.57
CA LYS A 224 -8.43 3.14 27.43
C LYS A 224 -8.90 3.52 28.82
N HIS A 225 -8.94 4.82 29.10
CA HIS A 225 -9.46 5.37 30.34
C HIS A 225 -10.54 6.41 30.03
N ALA A 226 -11.74 6.20 30.55
CA ALA A 226 -12.81 7.19 30.56
C ALA A 226 -12.74 7.99 31.87
N PHE A 227 -12.42 9.28 31.79
CA PHE A 227 -12.41 10.14 32.98
C PHE A 227 -13.83 10.38 33.51
N ASN A 228 -14.78 10.52 32.57
CA ASN A 228 -16.21 10.70 32.80
C ASN A 228 -16.97 10.33 31.51
N ASP A 229 -18.29 10.51 31.51
CA ASP A 229 -19.14 10.15 30.36
C ASP A 229 -18.89 11.01 29.10
N TYR A 230 -18.10 12.08 29.22
CA TYR A 230 -17.83 13.05 28.16
C TYR A 230 -16.37 13.07 27.71
N MET A 231 -15.44 12.40 28.37
CA MET A 231 -14.02 12.48 28.06
C MET A 231 -13.30 11.14 28.27
N LYS A 232 -12.53 10.74 27.26
CA LYS A 232 -11.69 9.54 27.31
C LYS A 232 -10.32 9.77 26.67
N ILE A 233 -9.38 8.95 27.10
CA ILE A 233 -8.05 8.82 26.50
C ILE A 233 -7.81 7.36 26.12
N ASP A 234 -7.15 7.14 25.01
CA ASP A 234 -6.70 5.85 24.50
C ASP A 234 -5.20 5.97 24.20
N VAL A 235 -4.39 5.15 24.87
CA VAL A 235 -2.94 5.10 24.64
C VAL A 235 -2.62 3.70 24.15
N THR A 236 -2.09 3.60 22.93
CA THR A 236 -1.75 2.33 22.29
C THR A 236 -0.29 2.35 21.82
N ALA A 237 0.48 1.36 22.24
CA ALA A 237 1.80 1.09 21.67
C ALA A 237 1.69 -0.04 20.65
N TYR A 238 2.34 0.12 19.51
CA TYR A 238 2.32 -0.87 18.43
C TYR A 238 3.73 -1.19 17.93
N MET A 239 3.90 -2.41 17.43
CA MET A 239 5.09 -2.86 16.72
C MET A 239 4.69 -3.81 15.60
N LYS A 240 5.23 -3.58 14.41
CA LYS A 240 5.04 -4.39 13.21
C LYS A 240 6.40 -4.80 12.69
N ASP A 241 6.60 -6.09 12.57
CA ASP A 241 7.77 -6.68 11.92
C ASP A 241 7.36 -7.20 10.54
N ILE A 242 7.97 -6.67 9.50
CA ILE A 242 7.65 -6.94 8.10
C ILE A 242 8.82 -7.67 7.46
N SER A 243 8.55 -8.81 6.85
CA SER A 243 9.56 -9.68 6.27
C SER A 243 9.15 -10.13 4.87
N GLY A 244 10.17 -10.33 4.03
CA GLY A 244 9.97 -10.73 2.65
C GLY A 244 9.32 -9.63 1.82
N LEU A 245 9.65 -8.36 2.08
CA LEU A 245 9.24 -7.25 1.21
C LEU A 245 9.83 -7.45 -0.19
N THR A 246 9.05 -7.05 -1.19
CA THR A 246 9.45 -7.10 -2.60
C THR A 246 10.57 -6.11 -2.87
N ASP A 247 11.64 -6.57 -3.51
CA ASP A 247 12.64 -5.74 -4.16
C ASP A 247 13.12 -6.48 -5.42
N THR A 248 14.29 -6.14 -5.93
CA THR A 248 14.81 -6.61 -7.21
C THR A 248 16.20 -7.23 -7.06
N ARG A 249 16.50 -8.22 -7.91
CA ARG A 249 17.80 -8.88 -7.99
C ARG A 249 18.22 -9.06 -9.45
N GLN A 250 19.47 -8.76 -9.75
CA GLN A 250 20.06 -9.02 -11.06
C GLN A 250 20.48 -10.48 -11.23
N ILE A 251 20.20 -11.03 -12.40
CA ILE A 251 20.56 -12.39 -12.81
C ILE A 251 21.29 -12.31 -14.14
N PHE A 252 22.56 -12.72 -14.12
CA PHE A 252 23.44 -12.71 -15.28
C PHE A 252 23.31 -14.03 -16.03
N TYR A 253 22.88 -13.97 -17.29
CA TYR A 253 22.82 -15.14 -18.18
C TYR A 253 24.05 -15.22 -19.12
N THR A 254 24.84 -14.14 -19.19
CA THR A 254 26.20 -14.15 -19.73
C THR A 254 27.12 -13.32 -18.83
N ALA A 255 28.42 -13.28 -19.12
CA ALA A 255 29.37 -12.45 -18.37
C ALA A 255 29.08 -10.94 -18.42
N LEU A 256 28.31 -10.47 -19.41
CA LEU A 256 28.04 -9.04 -19.64
C LEU A 256 26.55 -8.70 -19.63
N ASN A 257 25.67 -9.68 -19.88
CA ASN A 257 24.24 -9.44 -20.01
C ASN A 257 23.46 -10.04 -18.84
N TYR A 258 22.46 -9.30 -18.39
CA TYR A 258 21.60 -9.66 -17.28
C TYR A 258 20.17 -9.19 -17.51
N TYR A 259 19.25 -9.76 -16.74
CA TYR A 259 17.93 -9.20 -16.49
C TYR A 259 17.75 -9.00 -14.99
N THR A 260 16.76 -8.21 -14.61
CA THR A 260 16.39 -8.00 -13.22
C THR A 260 15.07 -8.67 -12.92
N LEU A 261 15.02 -9.44 -11.84
CA LEU A 261 13.83 -10.17 -11.40
C LEU A 261 13.34 -9.60 -10.07
N TYR A 262 12.03 -9.46 -9.90
CA TYR A 262 11.45 -9.18 -8.58
C TYR A 262 11.62 -10.37 -7.62
N THR A 263 12.01 -10.11 -6.39
CA THR A 263 12.26 -11.13 -5.37
C THR A 263 12.01 -10.58 -3.98
N ASN A 264 11.71 -11.44 -3.01
CA ASN A 264 11.67 -11.04 -1.60
C ASN A 264 13.11 -10.84 -1.09
N ALA A 265 13.61 -9.61 -1.10
CA ALA A 265 14.99 -9.28 -0.71
C ALA A 265 15.08 -8.13 0.31
N ASP A 266 13.93 -7.70 0.84
CA ASP A 266 13.81 -6.58 1.75
C ASP A 266 13.00 -6.97 3.01
N TYR A 267 13.13 -6.15 4.05
CA TYR A 267 12.48 -6.29 5.35
C TYR A 267 12.39 -4.91 6.01
N GLY A 268 11.48 -4.78 6.96
CA GLY A 268 11.28 -3.52 7.65
C GLY A 268 10.54 -3.68 8.98
N THR A 269 10.58 -2.62 9.77
CA THR A 269 9.90 -2.53 11.05
C THR A 269 9.17 -1.20 11.15
N SER A 270 8.00 -1.21 11.78
CA SER A 270 7.24 0.00 12.10
C SER A 270 6.75 -0.10 13.53
N LYS A 271 7.13 0.86 14.37
CA LYS A 271 6.75 0.87 15.79
C LYS A 271 6.45 2.27 16.26
N GLY A 272 5.58 2.39 17.25
CA GLY A 272 5.17 3.69 17.72
C GLY A 272 4.23 3.65 18.91
N ILE A 273 3.85 4.86 19.33
CA ILE A 273 2.87 5.11 20.37
C ILE A 273 1.82 6.07 19.79
N GLU A 274 0.56 5.69 19.92
CA GLU A 274 -0.60 6.47 19.54
C GLU A 274 -1.32 6.92 20.81
N VAL A 275 -1.73 8.19 20.83
CA VAL A 275 -2.52 8.79 21.90
C VAL A 275 -3.73 9.44 21.26
N SER A 276 -4.92 8.96 21.59
CA SER A 276 -6.18 9.57 21.19
C SER A 276 -6.90 10.15 22.40
N ILE A 277 -7.25 11.42 22.34
CA ILE A 277 -8.05 12.12 23.35
C ILE A 277 -9.35 12.54 22.69
N GLN A 278 -10.47 12.13 23.27
CA GLN A 278 -11.80 12.48 22.78
C GLN A 278 -12.61 13.14 23.90
N LYS A 279 -13.17 14.32 23.62
CA LYS A 279 -14.18 14.97 24.45
C LYS A 279 -15.45 15.22 23.63
N PHE A 280 -16.56 14.76 24.17
CA PHE A 280 -17.90 14.99 23.65
C PHE A 280 -18.54 16.25 24.27
N PRO A 281 -19.51 16.87 23.58
CA PRO A 281 -20.29 17.95 24.17
C PRO A 281 -21.03 17.46 25.42
N GLY A 282 -21.15 18.33 26.42
CA GLY A 282 -21.78 18.06 27.71
C GLY A 282 -20.81 18.00 28.89
N GLY A 283 -21.37 17.75 30.07
CA GLY A 283 -20.68 17.78 31.36
C GLY A 283 -20.50 19.19 31.93
N ASP A 284 -19.98 19.28 33.15
CA ASP A 284 -19.83 20.56 33.86
C ASP A 284 -18.65 21.40 33.32
N PHE A 285 -17.64 20.73 32.73
CA PHE A 285 -16.46 21.37 32.19
C PHE A 285 -16.55 21.54 30.66
N LEU A 286 -16.67 22.79 30.21
CA LEU A 286 -16.74 23.19 28.80
C LEU A 286 -17.76 22.36 27.98
N PRO A 287 -19.07 22.47 28.29
CA PRO A 287 -20.13 21.64 27.67
C PRO A 287 -20.28 21.84 26.17
N PHE A 288 -19.89 23.01 25.66
CA PHE A 288 -19.94 23.35 24.23
C PHE A 288 -18.68 22.90 23.47
N LEU A 289 -17.65 22.41 24.16
CA LEU A 289 -16.38 22.00 23.54
C LEU A 289 -16.44 20.53 23.10
N THR A 290 -16.05 20.30 21.86
CA THR A 290 -15.73 19.00 21.28
C THR A 290 -14.25 18.96 20.96
N LEU A 291 -13.60 17.86 21.30
CA LEU A 291 -12.18 17.69 21.09
C LEU A 291 -11.92 16.29 20.53
N ASN A 292 -11.16 16.20 19.46
CA ASN A 292 -10.60 14.95 18.98
C ASN A 292 -9.14 15.21 18.64
N ILE A 293 -8.23 14.75 19.50
CA ILE A 293 -6.79 14.82 19.26
C ILE A 293 -6.31 13.41 19.03
N SER A 294 -5.61 13.18 17.93
CA SER A 294 -4.92 11.93 17.65
C SER A 294 -3.46 12.25 17.35
N TYR A 295 -2.58 11.85 18.26
CA TYR A 295 -1.14 12.04 18.17
C TYR A 295 -0.46 10.68 17.98
N THR A 296 0.48 10.60 17.04
CA THR A 296 1.28 9.40 16.79
C THR A 296 2.75 9.78 16.84
N PHE A 297 3.51 9.06 17.66
CA PHE A 297 4.95 8.98 17.58
C PHE A 297 5.34 7.68 16.91
N GLY A 298 5.85 7.73 15.68
CA GLY A 298 6.15 6.56 14.85
C GLY A 298 7.61 6.52 14.42
N ILE A 299 8.13 5.31 14.25
CA ILE A 299 9.43 5.07 13.61
C ILE A 299 9.25 3.89 12.64
N ALA A 300 9.48 4.15 11.35
CA ALA A 300 9.49 3.19 10.28
C ALA A 300 10.91 3.06 9.69
N ARG A 301 11.44 1.85 9.70
CA ARG A 301 12.76 1.51 9.16
C ARG A 301 12.66 0.32 8.23
N GLY A 302 13.55 0.25 7.26
CA GLY A 302 13.67 -0.90 6.36
C GLY A 302 14.89 -0.72 5.47
N LYS A 303 15.21 -1.73 4.66
CA LYS A 303 16.38 -1.65 3.78
C LYS A 303 16.05 -0.88 2.49
N SER A 304 14.84 -1.02 1.94
CA SER A 304 14.40 -0.26 0.76
C SER A 304 13.11 0.53 1.02
N SER A 305 13.04 1.76 0.49
CA SER A 305 11.83 2.59 0.53
C SER A 305 10.87 2.31 -0.63
N SER A 306 11.29 1.51 -1.61
CA SER A 306 10.52 1.17 -2.80
C SER A 306 10.87 -0.23 -3.29
N TYR A 307 9.89 -0.88 -3.92
CA TYR A 307 10.02 -2.22 -4.52
C TYR A 307 11.00 -2.30 -5.70
N ARG A 308 11.51 -1.14 -6.17
CA ARG A 308 12.45 -1.02 -7.28
C ARG A 308 13.79 -0.37 -6.88
N GLN A 309 14.02 -0.10 -5.59
CA GLN A 309 15.21 0.64 -5.15
C GLN A 309 16.52 -0.02 -5.62
N ASN A 310 16.66 -1.35 -5.52
CA ASN A 310 17.89 -2.02 -5.96
C ASN A 310 18.09 -1.96 -7.47
N TYR A 311 17.03 -2.02 -8.27
CA TYR A 311 17.10 -1.87 -9.72
C TYR A 311 17.63 -0.48 -10.08
N ASP A 312 17.08 0.58 -9.48
CA ASP A 312 17.51 1.96 -9.75
C ASP A 312 18.95 2.20 -9.26
N PHE A 313 19.32 1.64 -8.11
CA PHE A 313 20.68 1.73 -7.58
C PHE A 313 21.68 1.01 -8.47
N THR A 314 21.33 -0.18 -8.96
CA THR A 314 22.24 -0.94 -9.81
C THR A 314 22.40 -0.29 -11.18
N TRP A 315 21.31 0.24 -11.74
CA TRP A 315 21.37 1.05 -12.96
C TRP A 315 22.26 2.28 -12.82
N ALA A 316 22.20 2.97 -11.66
CA ALA A 316 23.04 4.13 -11.35
C ALA A 316 24.48 3.76 -10.94
N GLY A 317 24.82 2.47 -10.82
CA GLY A 317 26.14 2.00 -10.38
C GLY A 317 26.42 2.23 -8.89
N TYR A 318 25.38 2.35 -8.07
CA TYR A 318 25.47 2.46 -6.62
C TYR A 318 25.56 1.10 -5.95
N VAL A 319 26.13 1.09 -4.74
CA VAL A 319 26.18 -0.11 -3.90
C VAL A 319 24.81 -0.30 -3.25
N ILE A 320 24.23 -1.49 -3.40
CA ILE A 320 22.99 -1.85 -2.72
C ILE A 320 23.26 -1.86 -1.20
N PRO A 321 22.50 -1.08 -0.40
CA PRO A 321 22.66 -1.05 1.04
C PRO A 321 22.31 -2.41 1.66
N ALA A 322 23.07 -2.81 2.68
CA ALA A 322 22.82 -4.02 3.46
C ALA A 322 22.20 -3.72 4.84
N GLU A 323 22.10 -2.45 5.22
CA GLU A 323 21.61 -1.98 6.51
C GLU A 323 20.22 -1.35 6.41
N GLU A 324 19.52 -1.23 7.55
CA GLU A 324 18.22 -0.57 7.63
C GLU A 324 18.35 0.95 7.76
N HIS A 325 17.61 1.68 6.94
CA HIS A 325 17.49 3.13 6.98
C HIS A 325 16.08 3.55 7.43
N TYR A 326 15.89 4.84 7.73
CA TYR A 326 14.53 5.38 7.81
C TYR A 326 13.87 5.28 6.44
N LEU A 327 12.60 4.92 6.39
CA LEU A 327 11.86 4.91 5.13
C LEU A 327 11.51 6.35 4.72
N ASP A 328 11.39 6.62 3.42
CA ASP A 328 11.10 7.97 2.90
C ASP A 328 9.75 8.54 3.40
N TRP A 329 8.80 7.67 3.71
CA TRP A 329 7.52 8.00 4.33
C TRP A 329 7.51 7.96 5.87
N ASP A 330 8.67 7.77 6.54
CA ASP A 330 8.77 7.76 8.00
C ASP A 330 8.46 9.14 8.62
N GLN A 331 7.28 9.29 9.21
CA GLN A 331 6.90 10.50 9.92
C GLN A 331 6.96 10.30 11.44
N ARG A 332 7.92 10.97 12.09
CA ARG A 332 8.17 10.82 13.54
C ARG A 332 7.04 11.28 14.41
N HIS A 333 6.47 12.44 14.07
CA HIS A 333 5.38 13.05 14.82
C HIS A 333 4.26 13.41 13.86
N THR A 334 3.09 12.85 14.10
CA THR A 334 1.86 13.19 13.37
C THR A 334 0.81 13.57 14.40
N LEU A 335 0.15 14.71 14.20
CA LEU A 335 -0.88 15.22 15.08
C LEU A 335 -2.08 15.65 14.24
N ASN A 336 -3.22 15.02 14.48
CA ASN A 336 -4.50 15.44 13.92
C ASN A 336 -5.36 15.94 15.08
N MET A 337 -5.80 17.20 15.01
CA MET A 337 -6.51 17.87 16.07
C MET A 337 -7.79 18.52 15.51
N SER A 338 -8.95 18.07 15.99
CA SER A 338 -10.24 18.68 15.74
C SER A 338 -10.73 19.35 17.02
N ILE A 339 -10.84 20.67 17.01
CA ILE A 339 -11.41 21.46 18.10
C ILE A 339 -12.70 22.08 17.59
N GLY A 340 -13.83 21.65 18.13
CA GLY A 340 -15.13 22.20 17.76
C GLY A 340 -15.82 22.87 18.94
N PHE A 341 -16.43 24.02 18.70
CA PHE A 341 -17.36 24.68 19.60
C PHE A 341 -18.75 24.54 19.02
N VAL A 342 -19.63 23.82 19.71
CA VAL A 342 -20.99 23.51 19.24
C VAL A 342 -22.01 24.10 20.21
N THR A 343 -23.00 24.76 19.64
CA THR A 343 -24.20 25.25 20.31
C THR A 343 -25.44 24.61 19.68
N LYS A 344 -26.64 24.98 20.12
CA LYS A 344 -27.88 24.37 19.62
C LYS A 344 -28.10 24.56 18.10
N ASN A 345 -27.71 25.70 17.56
CA ASN A 345 -28.02 26.10 16.17
C ASN A 345 -26.76 26.46 15.37
N ALA A 346 -25.58 26.38 15.97
CA ALA A 346 -24.35 26.85 15.34
C ALA A 346 -23.17 26.06 15.86
N GLY A 347 -22.16 25.88 15.01
CA GLY A 347 -20.89 25.36 15.46
C GLY A 347 -19.75 25.79 14.56
N ILE A 348 -18.56 25.84 15.15
CA ILE A 348 -17.30 26.09 14.45
C ILE A 348 -16.32 25.00 14.82
N ASN A 349 -15.64 24.43 13.84
CA ASN A 349 -14.64 23.39 14.01
C ASN A 349 -13.35 23.79 13.33
N PHE A 350 -12.25 23.64 14.04
CA PHE A 350 -10.89 23.81 13.57
C PHE A 350 -10.28 22.43 13.43
N LEU A 351 -9.85 22.07 12.22
CA LEU A 351 -9.16 20.83 11.93
C LEU A 351 -7.70 21.16 11.60
N THR A 352 -6.80 20.87 12.52
CA THR A 352 -5.36 21.07 12.35
C THR A 352 -4.68 19.73 12.12
N ASN A 353 -3.92 19.62 11.03
CA ASN A 353 -3.06 18.49 10.73
C ASN A 353 -1.61 18.96 10.77
N TYR A 354 -0.79 18.32 11.59
CA TYR A 354 0.64 18.55 11.71
C TYR A 354 1.41 17.26 11.42
N GLY A 355 2.47 17.39 10.63
CA GLY A 355 3.39 16.31 10.33
C GLY A 355 4.82 16.78 10.44
N SER A 356 5.66 16.04 11.17
CA SER A 356 7.10 16.26 11.15
C SER A 356 7.67 15.99 9.76
N GLY A 357 8.82 16.61 9.48
CA GLY A 357 9.55 16.42 8.24
C GLY A 357 9.79 14.97 7.85
N LEU A 358 9.45 14.63 6.60
CA LEU A 358 9.78 13.35 5.99
C LEU A 358 11.30 13.26 5.76
N PRO A 359 11.89 12.07 5.89
CA PRO A 359 13.29 11.85 5.58
C PRO A 359 13.59 12.13 4.11
N TRP A 360 14.81 12.60 3.86
CA TRP A 360 15.30 12.88 2.53
C TRP A 360 16.79 12.50 2.43
N SER A 361 17.19 12.13 1.22
CA SER A 361 18.51 11.61 0.90
C SER A 361 19.38 12.70 0.26
N PRO A 362 20.33 13.33 0.97
CA PRO A 362 21.21 14.34 0.40
C PRO A 362 22.10 13.76 -0.70
N PRO A 363 22.52 14.57 -1.69
CA PRO A 363 23.33 14.09 -2.81
C PRO A 363 24.67 13.53 -2.33
N SER A 364 25.00 12.31 -2.76
CA SER A 364 26.30 11.69 -2.50
C SER A 364 27.21 11.80 -3.73
N LYS A 365 28.50 12.08 -3.50
CA LYS A 365 29.55 12.06 -4.53
C LYS A 365 30.23 10.69 -4.67
N THR A 366 29.81 9.71 -3.88
CA THR A 366 30.40 8.36 -3.87
C THR A 366 29.38 7.33 -4.37
N ARG A 367 29.81 6.07 -4.55
CA ARG A 367 28.88 4.97 -4.90
C ARG A 367 27.97 4.56 -3.74
N VAL A 368 28.25 5.02 -2.52
CA VAL A 368 27.41 4.81 -1.34
C VAL A 368 26.48 6.02 -1.20
N GLN A 369 25.17 5.77 -1.20
CA GLN A 369 24.17 6.84 -1.08
C GLN A 369 23.84 7.13 0.39
N PHE A 370 23.61 8.41 0.71
CA PHE A 370 23.08 8.81 2.00
C PHE A 370 21.57 8.66 1.99
N ILE A 371 21.08 7.50 2.41
CA ILE A 371 19.65 7.19 2.37
C ILE A 371 18.98 7.79 3.61
N ASN A 372 18.10 8.76 3.39
CA ASN A 372 17.17 9.31 4.39
C ASN A 372 17.87 9.81 5.68
N THR A 373 19.05 10.42 5.51
CA THR A 373 19.87 10.92 6.62
C THR A 373 19.45 12.31 7.11
N GLU A 374 18.75 13.09 6.29
CA GLU A 374 18.23 14.42 6.62
C GLU A 374 16.69 14.41 6.61
N ARG A 375 16.05 15.52 7.02
CA ARG A 375 14.59 15.66 7.03
C ARG A 375 14.15 16.98 6.42
N LEU A 376 13.03 16.94 5.72
CA LEU A 376 12.34 18.12 5.20
C LEU A 376 11.76 18.98 6.35
N PRO A 377 11.32 20.22 6.09
CA PRO A 377 10.54 20.99 7.05
C PRO A 377 9.23 20.28 7.45
N TYR A 378 8.68 20.64 8.59
CA TYR A 378 7.37 20.16 9.01
C TYR A 378 6.25 20.70 8.11
N THR A 379 5.14 19.99 8.06
CA THR A 379 3.90 20.43 7.41
C THR A 379 2.86 20.75 8.47
N LEU A 380 2.07 21.80 8.25
CA LEU A 380 0.98 22.21 9.11
C LEU A 380 -0.13 22.77 8.23
N SER A 381 -1.34 22.24 8.34
CA SER A 381 -2.54 22.81 7.73
C SER A 381 -3.62 22.95 8.79
N THR A 382 -4.41 24.03 8.69
CA THR A 382 -5.58 24.22 9.55
C THR A 382 -6.76 24.64 8.70
N ASP A 383 -7.79 23.80 8.69
CA ASP A 383 -9.05 24.06 8.01
C ASP A 383 -10.11 24.45 9.04
N VAL A 384 -11.03 25.31 8.64
CA VAL A 384 -12.13 25.76 9.48
C VAL A 384 -13.44 25.46 8.79
N ARG A 385 -14.35 24.81 9.50
CA ARG A 385 -15.75 24.63 9.10
C ARG A 385 -16.65 25.28 10.13
N ALA A 386 -17.45 26.25 9.70
CA ALA A 386 -18.52 26.84 10.50
C ALA A 386 -19.87 26.50 9.90
N HIS A 387 -20.87 26.25 10.73
CA HIS A 387 -22.26 26.05 10.30
C HIS A 387 -23.23 26.82 11.18
N TYR A 388 -24.35 27.21 10.59
CA TYR A 388 -25.50 27.78 11.28
C TYR A 388 -26.78 27.15 10.75
N ASP A 389 -27.47 26.41 11.61
CA ASP A 389 -28.72 25.73 11.34
C ASP A 389 -29.92 26.61 11.73
N PHE A 390 -30.90 26.70 10.84
CA PHE A 390 -32.14 27.42 11.10
C PHE A 390 -33.33 26.67 10.52
N ASN A 391 -34.44 26.72 11.24
CA ASN A 391 -35.68 26.09 10.84
C ASN A 391 -36.48 27.08 9.99
N ILE A 392 -36.72 26.75 8.72
CA ILE A 392 -37.54 27.55 7.81
C ILE A 392 -39.03 27.24 8.06
N MET A 393 -39.37 25.97 8.30
CA MET A 393 -40.71 25.49 8.65
C MET A 393 -40.62 24.31 9.63
N LYS A 394 -41.75 23.90 10.25
CA LYS A 394 -41.80 22.75 11.19
C LYS A 394 -41.25 21.42 10.63
N LYS A 395 -41.11 21.29 9.30
CA LYS A 395 -40.56 20.10 8.63
C LYS A 395 -39.37 20.42 7.71
N LEU A 396 -38.89 21.66 7.69
CA LEU A 396 -37.80 22.08 6.80
C LEU A 396 -36.72 22.80 7.61
N ASN A 397 -35.57 22.13 7.71
CA ASN A 397 -34.37 22.67 8.32
C ASN A 397 -33.39 23.02 7.19
N ALA A 398 -32.74 24.16 7.31
CA ALA A 398 -31.67 24.59 6.41
C ALA A 398 -30.41 24.90 7.22
N SER A 399 -29.26 24.76 6.59
CA SER A 399 -27.95 25.05 7.17
C SER A 399 -27.16 25.93 6.22
N ILE A 400 -26.51 26.96 6.76
CA ILE A 400 -25.46 27.70 6.05
C ILE A 400 -24.12 27.17 6.56
N VAL A 401 -23.27 26.72 5.63
CA VAL A 401 -21.93 26.19 5.94
C VAL A 401 -20.88 27.09 5.28
N LEU A 402 -19.82 27.38 6.02
CA LEU A 402 -18.63 28.09 5.56
C LEU A 402 -17.42 27.18 5.78
N ASP A 403 -16.71 26.87 4.69
CA ASP A 403 -15.45 26.12 4.72
C ASP A 403 -14.29 27.04 4.30
N ILE A 404 -13.25 27.08 5.13
CA ILE A 404 -11.99 27.78 4.88
C ILE A 404 -10.89 26.74 4.93
N TYR A 405 -10.22 26.51 3.81
CA TYR A 405 -9.08 25.59 3.74
C TYR A 405 -7.78 26.35 3.94
N ASN A 406 -6.89 25.75 4.72
CA ASN A 406 -5.54 26.25 4.99
C ASN A 406 -5.53 27.71 5.46
N LEU A 407 -6.18 27.96 6.59
CA LEU A 407 -6.37 29.29 7.19
C LEU A 407 -5.07 30.12 7.32
N PHE A 408 -3.94 29.46 7.52
CA PHE A 408 -2.63 30.09 7.73
C PHE A 408 -1.73 30.17 6.48
N ASN A 409 -2.23 29.72 5.33
CA ASN A 409 -1.65 29.88 3.99
C ASN A 409 -0.33 29.13 3.73
#